data_AF-A0A0S4L9I8-F1
#
_entry.id   AF-A0A0S4L9I8-F1
#
_cell.length_a   1.000
_cell.length_b   1.000
_cell.length_c   1.000
_cell.angle_alpha   90.00
_cell.angle_beta   90.00
_cell.angle_gamma   90.00
#
_symmetry.space_group_name_H-M   'P 1'
#
loop_
_entity.id
_entity.type
_entity.pdbx_description
1 polymer ?
#
loop_
_entity_poly.entity_id
_entity_poly.type
_entity_poly.pdbx_seq_one_letter_code
_entity_poly.pdbx_strand_id
1 'polypeptide(L)'
;MRRCTELKPKSRVLWFLLAVLSIAPLLPLSNFVGHPHWDHIRWIPFQDFALSRNMLKDIVGNTLWFMMLGYLLHYRLNKDSRALRTIATITAIAGGISLSIEFFQVFCHNRIASITDVICNVLGAGLGGYLAEKQRADSYRTMTSNVAMEGEGSKTIR
;
A
#
# COMPACT_ATOMS: atom_id res chain seq x y z
N MET A 1 28.78 -14.07 31.85
CA MET A 1 28.08 -12.93 31.22
C MET A 1 28.41 -12.90 29.73
N ARG A 2 27.53 -13.41 28.85
CA ARG A 2 27.62 -13.18 27.40
C ARG A 2 26.51 -12.21 27.01
N ARG A 3 26.89 -11.01 26.58
CA ARG A 3 25.99 -10.00 26.03
C ARG A 3 25.71 -10.44 24.59
N CYS A 4 24.58 -11.10 24.34
CA CYS A 4 24.08 -11.28 22.97
C CYS A 4 23.82 -9.89 22.41
N THR A 5 24.62 -9.50 21.42
CA THR A 5 24.34 -8.32 20.62
C THR A 5 23.08 -8.59 19.82
N GLU A 6 21.95 -8.11 20.31
CA GLU A 6 20.74 -7.90 19.53
C GLU A 6 21.12 -7.07 18.30
N LEU A 7 21.36 -7.73 17.16
CA LEU A 7 21.44 -7.10 15.86
C LEU A 7 20.06 -6.53 15.55
N LYS A 8 19.73 -5.34 16.08
CA LYS A 8 18.56 -4.59 15.65
C LYS A 8 18.80 -4.21 14.18
N PRO A 9 18.11 -4.81 13.20
CA PRO A 9 18.22 -4.34 11.83
C PRO A 9 17.81 -2.86 11.84
N LYS A 10 18.62 -1.99 11.23
CA LYS A 10 18.23 -0.58 11.02
C LYS A 10 16.83 -0.61 10.43
N SER A 11 15.86 0.07 11.07
CA SER A 11 14.42 0.00 10.72
C SER A 11 14.16 0.07 9.21
N ARG A 12 14.96 0.85 8.46
CA ARG A 12 14.91 0.95 7.00
C ARG A 12 15.19 -0.37 6.26
N VAL A 13 16.15 -1.17 6.72
CA VAL A 13 16.50 -2.49 6.16
C VAL A 13 15.38 -3.49 6.42
N LEU A 14 14.74 -3.45 7.59
CA LEU A 14 13.58 -4.28 7.90
C LEU A 14 12.40 -3.95 6.97
N TRP A 15 12.09 -2.67 6.79
CA TRP A 15 11.04 -2.22 5.85
C TRP A 15 11.38 -2.57 4.40
N PHE A 16 12.65 -2.46 4.01
CA PHE A 16 13.13 -2.84 2.68
C PHE A 16 13.00 -4.35 2.46
N LEU A 17 13.42 -5.18 3.42
CA LEU A 17 13.28 -6.63 3.35
C LEU A 17 11.81 -7.05 3.34
N LEU A 18 10.94 -6.41 4.13
CA LEU A 18 9.49 -6.63 4.05
C LEU A 18 8.95 -6.28 2.67
N ALA A 19 9.33 -5.14 2.09
CA ALA A 19 8.90 -4.77 0.74
C ALA A 19 9.39 -5.79 -0.31
N VAL A 20 10.67 -6.19 -0.26
CA VAL A 20 11.27 -7.16 -1.19
C VAL A 20 10.63 -8.54 -1.07
N LEU A 21 10.48 -9.05 0.15
CA LEU A 21 9.90 -10.38 0.41
C LEU A 21 8.45 -10.47 -0.07
N SER A 22 7.77 -9.34 -0.11
CA SER A 22 6.37 -9.26 -0.45
C SER A 22 6.10 -8.88 -1.90
N ILE A 23 7.09 -8.33 -2.61
CA ILE A 23 7.08 -8.16 -4.07
C ILE A 23 7.42 -9.49 -4.77
N ALA A 24 8.18 -10.37 -4.12
CA ALA A 24 8.58 -11.66 -4.67
C ALA A 24 7.41 -12.55 -5.17
N PRO A 25 6.24 -12.61 -4.50
CA PRO A 25 5.07 -13.32 -5.02
C PRO A 25 4.38 -12.63 -6.20
N LEU A 26 4.53 -11.30 -6.33
CA LEU A 26 3.93 -10.51 -7.43
C LEU A 26 4.71 -10.66 -8.74
N LEU A 27 5.96 -11.09 -8.67
CA LEU A 27 6.84 -11.30 -9.82
C LEU A 27 7.09 -12.80 -9.99
N PRO A 28 6.36 -13.50 -10.87
CA PRO A 28 6.64 -14.90 -11.16
C PRO A 28 7.88 -15.00 -12.07
N LEU A 29 9.06 -14.70 -11.50
CA LEU A 29 10.36 -14.66 -12.20
C LEU A 29 10.71 -15.99 -12.87
N SER A 30 10.17 -17.11 -12.37
CA SER A 30 10.35 -18.44 -12.96
C SER A 30 9.55 -18.67 -14.24
N ASN A 31 8.56 -17.82 -14.55
CA ASN A 31 7.61 -18.00 -15.65
C ASN A 31 7.75 -16.91 -16.72
N PHE A 32 8.86 -16.15 -16.70
CA PHE A 32 9.16 -15.15 -17.70
C PHE A 32 9.49 -15.82 -19.03
N VAL A 33 8.77 -15.44 -20.07
CA VAL A 33 9.06 -15.80 -21.45
C VAL A 33 9.50 -14.54 -22.19
N GLY A 34 10.57 -14.65 -22.97
CA GLY A 34 11.17 -13.49 -23.68
C GLY A 34 10.31 -12.91 -24.81
N HIS A 35 9.01 -13.22 -24.86
CA HIS A 35 8.04 -12.66 -25.80
C HIS A 35 6.80 -12.14 -25.06
N PRO A 36 6.23 -11.01 -25.50
CA PRO A 36 5.05 -10.44 -24.89
C PRO A 36 3.76 -11.12 -25.37
N HIS A 37 2.81 -11.33 -24.46
CA HIS A 37 1.47 -11.83 -24.76
C HIS A 37 0.44 -10.70 -24.82
N TRP A 38 0.57 -9.81 -25.81
CA TRP A 38 -0.31 -8.64 -25.96
C TRP A 38 -1.79 -9.02 -26.11
N ASP A 39 -2.08 -10.15 -26.74
CA ASP A 39 -3.43 -10.64 -27.05
C ASP A 39 -4.21 -11.11 -25.81
N HIS A 40 -3.51 -11.35 -24.69
CA HIS A 40 -4.10 -11.84 -23.46
C HIS A 40 -4.35 -10.74 -22.43
N ILE A 41 -4.06 -9.47 -22.74
CA ILE A 41 -4.27 -8.36 -21.81
C ILE A 41 -5.75 -8.04 -21.69
N ARG A 42 -6.24 -7.98 -20.45
CA ARG A 42 -7.60 -7.53 -20.14
C ARG A 42 -7.65 -6.02 -19.98
N TRP A 43 -7.91 -5.35 -21.10
CA TRP A 43 -8.02 -3.90 -21.17
C TRP A 43 -9.33 -3.36 -20.60
N ILE A 44 -10.42 -4.12 -20.75
CA ILE A 44 -11.74 -3.70 -20.27
C ILE A 44 -11.82 -4.00 -18.77
N PRO A 45 -11.94 -2.97 -17.91
CA PRO A 45 -12.05 -3.19 -16.47
C PRO A 45 -13.36 -3.90 -16.15
N PHE A 46 -13.32 -4.83 -15.19
CA PHE A 46 -14.50 -5.54 -14.70
C PHE A 46 -15.30 -6.33 -15.75
N GLN A 47 -14.69 -6.73 -16.88
CA GLN A 47 -15.42 -7.46 -17.93
C GLN A 47 -15.88 -8.86 -17.45
N ASP A 48 -15.14 -9.46 -16.52
CA ASP A 48 -15.39 -10.81 -16.04
C ASP A 48 -16.31 -10.77 -14.82
N PHE A 49 -17.62 -10.65 -15.04
CA PHE A 49 -18.63 -10.72 -13.97
C PHE A 49 -18.63 -12.09 -13.25
N ALA A 50 -18.09 -13.13 -13.89
CA ALA A 50 -17.81 -14.42 -13.29
C ALA A 50 -16.39 -14.44 -12.67
N LEU A 51 -16.15 -13.58 -11.68
CA LEU A 51 -14.92 -13.56 -10.87
C LEU A 51 -14.59 -14.97 -10.36
N SER A 52 -13.72 -15.67 -11.07
CA SER A 52 -13.23 -16.97 -10.64
C SER A 52 -12.57 -16.82 -9.27
N ARG A 53 -12.70 -17.85 -8.42
CA ARG A 53 -12.15 -17.83 -7.05
C ARG A 53 -10.66 -17.49 -7.03
N ASN A 54 -9.90 -17.91 -8.06
CA ASN A 54 -8.47 -17.64 -8.15
C ASN A 54 -8.20 -16.17 -8.50
N MET A 55 -8.93 -15.63 -9.46
CA MET A 55 -8.86 -14.21 -9.84
C MET A 55 -9.26 -13.30 -8.67
N LEU A 56 -10.33 -13.65 -7.94
CA LEU A 56 -10.74 -12.87 -6.76
C LEU A 56 -9.66 -12.90 -5.69
N LYS A 57 -9.03 -14.05 -5.43
CA LYS A 57 -7.90 -14.15 -4.49
C LYS A 57 -6.72 -13.28 -4.91
N ASP A 58 -6.39 -13.27 -6.20
CA ASP A 58 -5.31 -12.43 -6.75
C ASP A 58 -5.63 -10.94 -6.58
N ILE A 59 -6.82 -10.50 -7.01
CA ILE A 59 -7.26 -9.10 -6.90
C ILE A 59 -7.28 -8.66 -5.43
N VAL A 60 -7.91 -9.45 -4.54
CA VAL A 60 -8.01 -9.12 -3.12
C VAL A 60 -6.63 -9.11 -2.47
N GLY A 61 -5.78 -10.10 -2.77
CA GLY A 61 -4.42 -10.17 -2.26
C GLY A 61 -3.58 -8.96 -2.66
N ASN A 62 -3.60 -8.61 -3.95
CA ASN A 62 -2.90 -7.44 -4.47
C ASN A 62 -3.47 -6.14 -3.88
N THR A 63 -4.80 -6.01 -3.81
CA THR A 63 -5.45 -4.81 -3.26
C THR A 63 -5.10 -4.59 -1.79
N LEU A 64 -5.13 -5.64 -0.98
CA LEU A 64 -4.75 -5.56 0.44
C LEU A 64 -3.27 -5.22 0.60
N TRP A 65 -2.42 -5.76 -0.27
CA TRP A 65 -1.01 -5.42 -0.31
C TRP A 65 -0.79 -3.93 -0.57
N PHE A 66 -1.44 -3.40 -1.60
CA PHE A 66 -1.37 -1.98 -1.93
C PHE A 66 -2.01 -1.08 -0.87
N MET A 67 -3.05 -1.54 -0.18
CA MET A 67 -3.61 -0.84 0.97
C MET A 67 -2.60 -0.69 2.09
N MET A 68 -1.89 -1.76 2.45
CA MET A 68 -0.82 -1.68 3.45
C MET A 68 0.31 -0.75 2.99
N LEU A 69 0.69 -0.81 1.71
CA LEU A 69 1.68 0.08 1.11
C LEU A 69 1.26 1.55 1.22
N GLY A 70 0.02 1.88 0.87
CA GLY A 70 -0.52 3.24 0.93
C GLY A 70 -0.56 3.80 2.35
N TYR A 71 -0.93 2.97 3.32
CA TYR A 71 -0.88 3.30 4.74
C TYR A 71 0.55 3.65 5.19
N LEU A 72 1.54 2.80 4.88
CA LEU A 72 2.94 3.03 5.25
C LEU A 72 3.55 4.24 4.54
N LEU A 73 3.18 4.45 3.27
CA LEU A 73 3.67 5.55 2.46
C LEU A 73 3.15 6.89 2.98
N HIS A 74 1.93 6.93 3.51
CA HIS A 74 1.39 8.10 4.21
C HIS A 74 2.28 8.54 5.38
N TYR A 75 2.65 7.62 6.28
CA TYR A 75 3.57 7.94 7.39
C TYR A 75 4.95 8.44 6.95
N ARG A 76 5.41 8.03 5.76
CA ARG A 76 6.69 8.44 5.19
C ARG A 76 6.65 9.83 4.55
N LEU A 77 5.58 10.12 3.83
CA LEU A 77 5.42 11.37 3.06
C LEU A 77 4.85 12.51 3.91
N ASN A 78 4.07 12.20 4.93
CA ASN A 78 3.32 13.19 5.68
C ASN A 78 4.11 13.78 6.86
N LYS A 79 5.16 14.53 6.55
CA LYS A 79 5.87 15.35 7.55
C LYS A 79 5.30 16.76 7.67
N ASP A 80 4.88 17.39 6.56
CA ASP A 80 4.40 18.79 6.53
C ASP A 80 3.38 19.10 5.40
N SER A 81 2.87 18.09 4.67
CA SER A 81 2.04 18.30 3.47
C SER A 81 0.53 18.19 3.73
N ARG A 82 -0.27 18.88 2.89
CA ARG A 82 -1.74 18.77 2.90
C ARG A 82 -2.16 17.33 2.57
N ALA A 83 -3.11 16.78 3.34
CA ALA A 83 -3.59 15.39 3.21
C ALA A 83 -3.93 14.99 1.76
N LEU A 84 -4.60 15.86 1.01
CA LEU A 84 -4.95 15.61 -0.41
C LEU A 84 -3.71 15.41 -1.30
N ARG A 85 -2.65 16.20 -1.10
CA ARG A 85 -1.40 16.08 -1.87
C ARG A 85 -0.69 14.77 -1.52
N THR A 86 -0.69 14.41 -0.24
CA THR A 86 -0.13 13.14 0.24
C THR A 86 -0.86 11.96 -0.40
N ILE A 87 -2.19 11.95 -0.37
CA ILE A 87 -3.01 10.90 -0.99
C ILE A 87 -2.77 10.85 -2.51
N ALA A 88 -2.78 11.99 -3.21
CA ALA A 88 -2.51 12.03 -4.65
C ALA A 88 -1.12 11.46 -4.99
N THR A 89 -0.11 11.76 -4.17
CA THR A 89 1.25 11.24 -4.34
C THR A 89 1.29 9.72 -4.11
N ILE A 90 0.58 9.22 -3.09
CA ILE A 90 0.44 7.78 -2.82
C ILE A 90 -0.21 7.07 -4.00
N THR A 91 -1.33 7.61 -4.50
CA THR A 91 -2.07 7.08 -5.65
C THR A 91 -1.19 7.06 -6.90
N ALA A 92 -0.41 8.10 -7.17
CA ALA A 92 0.51 8.15 -8.30
C ALA A 92 1.64 7.11 -8.20
N ILE A 93 2.27 6.99 -7.04
CA ILE A 93 3.32 5.99 -6.78
C ILE A 93 2.75 4.57 -6.92
N ALA A 94 1.59 4.31 -6.30
CA ALA A 94 0.90 3.04 -6.40
C ALA A 94 0.52 2.69 -7.86
N GLY A 95 0.01 3.66 -8.61
CA GLY A 95 -0.31 3.49 -10.02
C GLY A 95 0.92 3.11 -10.86
N GLY A 96 2.04 3.83 -10.66
CA GLY A 96 3.30 3.50 -11.35
C GLY A 96 3.83 2.11 -11.01
N ILE A 97 3.79 1.72 -9.74
CA ILE A 97 4.21 0.38 -9.30
C ILE A 97 3.29 -0.69 -9.88
N SER A 98 1.96 -0.51 -9.78
CA SER A 98 1.01 -1.49 -10.29
C SER A 98 1.10 -1.64 -11.82
N LEU A 99 1.21 -0.54 -12.56
CA LEU A 99 1.41 -0.58 -14.01
C LEU A 99 2.70 -1.30 -14.39
N SER A 100 3.78 -1.09 -13.64
CA SER A 100 5.05 -1.78 -13.88
C SER A 100 4.95 -3.28 -13.65
N ILE A 101 4.21 -3.69 -12.61
CA ILE A 101 3.95 -5.11 -12.30
C ILE A 101 3.09 -5.75 -13.39
N GLU A 102 1.97 -5.12 -13.75
CA GLU A 102 1.07 -5.64 -14.81
C GLU A 102 1.79 -5.69 -16.17
N PHE A 103 2.61 -4.69 -16.49
CA PHE A 103 3.45 -4.70 -17.68
C PHE A 103 4.45 -5.87 -17.67
N PHE A 104 5.10 -6.15 -16.53
CA PHE A 104 5.96 -7.32 -16.39
C PHE A 104 5.19 -8.64 -16.60
N GLN A 105 3.95 -8.71 -16.14
CA GLN A 105 3.10 -9.89 -16.32
C GLN A 105 2.73 -10.17 -17.78
N VAL A 106 2.80 -9.19 -18.69
CA VAL A 106 2.64 -9.42 -20.14
C VAL A 106 3.66 -10.43 -20.68
N PHE A 107 4.84 -10.50 -20.05
CA PHE A 107 5.90 -11.44 -20.39
C PHE A 107 5.83 -12.75 -19.59
N CYS A 108 4.78 -12.98 -18.81
CA CYS A 108 4.65 -14.16 -17.97
C CYS A 108 3.56 -15.10 -18.51
N HIS A 109 3.82 -16.40 -18.55
CA HIS A 109 2.88 -17.36 -19.15
C HIS A 109 1.64 -17.66 -18.27
N ASN A 110 1.83 -17.67 -16.95
CA ASN A 110 0.78 -18.07 -15.99
C ASN A 110 0.01 -16.88 -15.38
N ARG A 111 0.22 -15.65 -15.87
CA ARG A 111 -0.45 -14.45 -15.36
C ARG A 111 -1.03 -13.65 -16.52
N ILE A 112 -2.19 -13.07 -16.28
CA ILE A 112 -2.90 -12.27 -17.25
C ILE A 112 -2.89 -10.82 -16.75
N ALA A 113 -2.18 -9.96 -17.48
CA ALA A 113 -2.14 -8.54 -17.18
C ALA A 113 -3.54 -7.91 -17.34
N SER A 114 -3.90 -7.02 -16.42
CA SER A 114 -5.28 -6.59 -16.22
C SER A 114 -5.38 -5.17 -15.70
N ILE A 115 -6.17 -4.34 -16.38
CA ILE A 115 -6.47 -2.98 -15.91
C ILE A 115 -7.31 -3.00 -14.62
N THR A 116 -8.09 -4.05 -14.39
CA THR A 116 -8.84 -4.23 -13.15
C THR A 116 -7.90 -4.28 -11.95
N ASP A 117 -6.78 -5.00 -12.07
CA ASP A 117 -5.78 -5.13 -11.01
C ASP A 117 -5.12 -3.77 -10.71
N VAL A 118 -4.77 -2.99 -11.75
CA VAL A 118 -4.26 -1.62 -11.58
C VAL A 118 -5.23 -0.74 -10.80
N ILE A 119 -6.50 -0.73 -11.21
CA ILE A 119 -7.53 0.10 -10.56
C ILE A 119 -7.69 -0.32 -9.10
N CYS A 120 -7.86 -1.61 -8.84
CA CYS A 120 -8.04 -2.14 -7.48
C CYS A 120 -6.83 -1.85 -6.58
N ASN A 121 -5.61 -2.00 -7.10
CA ASN A 121 -4.38 -1.68 -6.38
C ASN A 121 -4.28 -0.19 -6.02
N VAL A 122 -4.58 0.69 -6.98
CA VAL A 122 -4.57 2.14 -6.77
C VAL A 122 -5.63 2.56 -5.74
N LEU A 123 -6.84 1.99 -5.81
CA LEU A 123 -7.91 2.22 -4.84
C LEU A 123 -7.51 1.70 -3.45
N GLY A 124 -6.92 0.51 -3.38
CA GLY A 124 -6.39 -0.05 -2.14
C GLY A 124 -5.39 0.89 -1.47
N ALA A 125 -4.39 1.36 -2.23
CA ALA A 125 -3.39 2.31 -1.71
C ALA A 125 -4.01 3.64 -1.25
N GLY A 126 -4.97 4.18 -2.01
CA GLY A 126 -5.71 5.38 -1.62
C GLY A 126 -6.45 5.19 -0.29
N LEU A 127 -7.15 4.05 -0.13
CA LEU A 127 -7.85 3.69 1.09
C LEU A 127 -6.89 3.55 2.28
N GLY A 128 -5.74 2.91 2.08
CA GLY A 128 -4.70 2.79 3.09
C GLY A 128 -4.18 4.15 3.56
N GLY A 129 -3.90 5.05 2.62
CA GLY A 129 -3.48 6.42 2.94
C GLY A 129 -4.56 7.23 3.66
N TYR A 130 -5.83 7.06 3.28
CA TYR A 130 -6.96 7.69 3.96
C TYR A 130 -7.12 7.20 5.40
N LEU A 131 -7.02 5.89 5.64
CA LEU A 131 -7.09 5.32 6.99
C LEU A 131 -5.96 5.86 7.89
N ALA A 132 -4.74 5.98 7.37
CA ALA A 132 -3.62 6.58 8.09
C ALA A 132 -3.89 8.06 8.47
N GLU A 133 -4.46 8.84 7.55
CA GLU A 133 -4.82 10.24 7.83
C GLU A 133 -5.90 10.34 8.91
N LYS A 134 -6.93 9.49 8.85
CA LYS A 134 -8.01 9.48 9.85
C LYS A 134 -7.46 9.18 11.25
N GLN A 135 -6.65 8.14 11.40
CA GLN A 135 -6.04 7.78 12.68
C GLN A 135 -5.18 8.90 13.27
N ARG A 136 -4.45 9.63 12.40
CA ARG A 136 -3.68 10.81 12.80
C ARG A 136 -4.57 11.94 13.30
N ALA A 137 -5.64 12.26 12.57
CA ALA A 137 -6.59 13.31 12.95
C ALA A 137 -7.27 13.00 14.29
N ASP A 138 -7.69 11.76 14.49
CA ASP A 138 -8.29 11.30 15.75
C ASP A 138 -7.30 11.43 16.92
N SER A 139 -6.03 11.02 16.71
CA SER A 139 -4.98 11.14 17.74
C SER A 139 -4.72 12.59 18.15
N TYR A 140 -4.71 13.53 17.18
CA TYR A 140 -4.54 14.95 17.46
C TYR A 140 -5.72 15.52 18.26
N ARG A 141 -6.96 15.14 17.89
CA ARG A 141 -8.18 15.60 18.57
C ARG A 141 -8.20 15.20 20.05
N THR A 142 -7.85 13.95 20.35
CA THR A 142 -7.78 13.44 21.73
C THR A 142 -6.71 14.16 22.56
N MET A 143 -5.55 14.46 21.97
CA MET A 143 -4.49 15.21 22.66
C MET A 143 -4.96 16.63 23.02
N THR A 144 -5.60 17.33 22.07
CA THR A 144 -6.09 18.69 22.30
C THR A 144 -7.23 18.76 23.32
N SER A 145 -8.13 17.77 23.35
CA SER A 145 -9.19 17.72 24.36
C SER A 145 -8.63 17.52 25.77
N ASN A 146 -7.62 16.64 25.92
CA ASN A 146 -7.01 16.38 27.23
C ASN A 146 -6.29 17.62 27.78
N VAL A 147 -5.53 18.33 26.93
CA VAL A 147 -4.85 19.57 27.32
C VAL A 147 -5.85 20.68 27.69
N ALA A 148 -6.97 20.79 26.98
CA ALA A 148 -8.01 21.78 27.30
C ALA A 148 -8.62 21.53 28.69
N MET A 149 -8.93 20.27 29.02
CA MET A 149 -9.50 19.88 30.31
C MET A 149 -8.53 20.15 31.48
N GLU A 150 -7.23 19.89 31.30
CA GLU A 150 -6.19 20.16 32.31
C GLU A 150 -6.00 21.67 32.54
N GLY A 151 -6.07 22.47 31.47
CA GLY A 151 -6.01 23.93 31.54
C GLY A 151 -7.22 24.58 32.24
N GLU A 152 -8.41 24.02 32.11
CA GLU A 152 -9.61 24.51 32.82
C GLU A 152 -9.67 24.07 34.28
N GLY A 153 -9.27 22.82 34.58
CA GLY A 153 -9.13 22.33 35.96
C GLY A 153 -8.10 23.13 36.76
N SER A 154 -7.00 23.55 36.12
CA SER A 154 -6.01 24.41 36.76
C SER A 154 -6.51 25.84 37.05
N LYS A 155 -7.54 26.33 36.35
CA LYS A 155 -8.10 27.68 36.55
C LYS A 155 -9.21 27.73 37.60
N THR A 156 -9.90 26.62 37.84
CA THR A 156 -10.98 26.52 38.83
C THR A 156 -10.51 26.24 40.25
N ILE A 157 -9.25 25.81 40.43
CA ILE A 157 -8.63 25.54 41.74
C ILE A 157 -7.90 26.78 42.32
N ARG A 158 -7.94 27.93 41.62
CA ARG A 158 -7.35 29.20 42.06
C ARG A 158 -8.42 30.23 42.37
#